data_AF-Q8YM17-F1
#
_entry.id   AF-Q8YM17-F1
#
_cell.length_a   1.000
_cell.length_b   1.000
_cell.length_c   1.000
_cell.angle_alpha   90.00
_cell.angle_beta   90.00
_cell.angle_gamma   90.00
#
_symmetry.space_group_name_H-M   'P 1'
#
loop_
_entity.id
_entity.type
_entity.pdbx_description
1 polymer ?
#
loop_
_entity_poly.entity_id
_entity_poly.type
_entity_poly.pdbx_seq_one_letter_code
_entity_poly.pdbx_strand_id
1 'polypeptide(L)'
;MKYIKRHANKIELIVEVIFLVVLFLLGFFLDYKYAASLYWKYYLFMAVLALILLLPVYLQSRRKQELWLFIGFNLSLLALYFVTLSPVKPFTQFYLDIKHGMTIQEVQSRLNQRFPKGGRFPQPESQLLDEHQGVLENINPKEKGFLAVPNQCLNYILDLNDGRYNAEVVNVYFKNGEVVGMEYLPD
;
A
#
# COMPACT_ATOMS: atom_id res chain seq x y z
N MET A 1 49.21 9.67 -10.26
CA MET A 1 48.01 9.17 -10.97
C MET A 1 47.16 8.16 -10.19
N LYS A 2 47.71 7.15 -9.48
CA LYS A 2 46.92 6.17 -8.69
C LYS A 2 46.05 6.80 -7.59
N TYR A 3 46.54 7.87 -6.96
CA TYR A 3 45.85 8.55 -5.85
C TYR A 3 44.59 9.31 -6.31
N ILE A 4 44.66 9.98 -7.47
CA ILE A 4 43.53 10.73 -8.06
C ILE A 4 42.40 9.79 -8.48
N LYS A 5 42.75 8.65 -9.12
CA LYS A 5 41.78 7.63 -9.54
C LYS A 5 41.08 6.95 -8.35
N ARG A 6 41.75 6.81 -7.20
CA ARG A 6 41.18 6.22 -5.98
C ARG A 6 40.21 7.16 -5.25
N HIS A 7 40.44 8.47 -5.30
CA HIS A 7 39.53 9.46 -4.70
C HIS A 7 38.27 9.68 -5.53
N ALA A 8 38.38 9.73 -6.86
CA ALA A 8 37.23 9.84 -7.76
C ALA A 8 36.19 8.72 -7.51
N ASN A 9 36.66 7.47 -7.44
CA ASN A 9 35.78 6.31 -7.17
C ASN A 9 35.08 6.37 -5.81
N LYS A 10 35.68 7.00 -4.79
CA LYS A 10 35.05 7.16 -3.48
C LYS A 10 33.97 8.24 -3.49
N ILE A 11 34.20 9.33 -4.22
CA ILE A 11 33.22 10.42 -4.35
C ILE A 11 31.99 9.92 -5.12
N GLU A 12 32.20 9.21 -6.23
CA GLU A 12 31.12 8.56 -6.99
C GLU A 12 30.26 7.66 -6.11
N LEU A 13 30.89 6.76 -5.34
CA LEU A 13 30.18 5.85 -4.44
C LEU A 13 29.36 6.60 -3.38
N ILE A 14 29.91 7.67 -2.79
CA ILE A 14 29.18 8.48 -1.81
C ILE A 14 27.96 9.12 -2.46
N VAL A 15 28.12 9.66 -3.67
CA VAL A 15 27.03 10.30 -4.42
C VAL A 15 25.93 9.27 -4.77
N GLU A 16 26.31 8.09 -5.26
CA GLU A 16 25.39 6.98 -5.54
C GLU A 16 24.59 6.59 -4.29
N VAL A 17 25.27 6.42 -3.16
CA VAL A 17 24.61 6.08 -1.89
C VAL A 17 23.64 7.18 -1.46
N ILE A 18 24.01 8.45 -1.57
CA ILE A 18 23.11 9.57 -1.24
C ILE A 18 21.87 9.54 -2.14
N PHE A 19 22.03 9.32 -3.44
CA PHE A 19 20.89 9.22 -4.35
C PHE A 19 19.99 8.03 -4.02
N LEU A 20 20.55 6.87 -3.67
CA LEU A 20 19.77 5.72 -3.23
C LEU A 20 19.04 5.97 -1.91
N VAL A 21 19.64 6.71 -0.97
CA VAL A 21 18.97 7.10 0.27
C VAL A 21 17.80 8.04 -0.03
N VAL A 22 17.98 9.05 -0.88
CA VAL A 22 16.89 9.95 -1.28
C VAL A 22 15.78 9.19 -1.99
N LEU A 23 16.14 8.25 -2.88
CA LEU A 23 15.16 7.40 -3.56
C LEU A 23 14.45 6.45 -2.59
N PHE A 24 15.14 5.94 -1.58
CA PHE A 24 14.53 5.15 -0.52
C PHE A 24 13.55 5.97 0.31
N LEU A 25 13.89 7.22 0.65
CA LEU A 25 12.99 8.13 1.35
C LEU A 25 11.73 8.44 0.53
N LEU A 26 11.85 8.57 -0.79
CA LEU A 26 10.69 8.67 -1.69
C LEU A 26 9.82 7.40 -1.59
N GLY A 27 10.43 6.22 -1.69
CA GLY A 27 9.71 4.95 -1.55
C GLY A 27 9.02 4.82 -0.19
N PHE A 28 9.72 5.17 0.88
CA PHE A 28 9.19 5.24 2.25
C PHE A 28 7.98 6.17 2.34
N PHE A 29 8.05 7.36 1.74
CA PHE A 29 6.94 8.32 1.74
C PHE A 29 5.72 7.79 0.96
N LEU A 30 5.93 7.20 -0.22
CA LEU A 30 4.87 6.56 -1.00
C LEU A 30 4.21 5.42 -0.24
N ASP A 31 5.00 4.62 0.46
CA ASP A 31 4.51 3.53 1.28
C ASP A 31 3.75 4.02 2.53
N TYR A 32 4.23 5.08 3.17
CA TYR A 32 3.58 5.72 4.30
C TYR A 32 2.21 6.30 3.92
N LYS A 33 2.10 6.94 2.76
CA LYS A 33 0.88 7.61 2.29
C LYS A 33 -0.11 6.69 1.60
N TYR A 34 0.35 5.75 0.78
CA TYR A 34 -0.51 4.99 -0.13
C TYR A 34 -0.40 3.47 0.03
N ALA A 35 0.30 3.00 1.07
CA ALA A 35 0.60 1.57 1.24
C ALA A 35 1.23 0.93 -0.02
N ALA A 36 2.02 1.72 -0.76
CA ALA A 36 2.48 1.37 -2.09
C ALA A 36 3.21 0.01 -2.15
N SER A 37 3.90 -0.39 -1.08
CA SER A 37 4.58 -1.69 -1.00
C SER A 37 3.66 -2.90 -1.13
N LEU A 38 2.33 -2.76 -0.97
CA LEU A 38 1.39 -3.85 -1.20
C LEU A 38 1.26 -4.23 -2.69
N TYR A 39 1.65 -3.34 -3.60
CA TYR A 39 1.47 -3.51 -5.04
C TYR A 39 2.79 -3.82 -5.74
N TRP A 40 2.80 -4.85 -6.58
CA TRP A 40 4.02 -5.25 -7.32
C TRP A 40 4.57 -4.12 -8.21
N LYS A 41 3.68 -3.25 -8.74
CA LYS A 41 4.03 -2.10 -9.59
C LYS A 41 4.95 -1.10 -8.88
N TYR A 42 4.82 -0.95 -7.57
CA TYR A 42 5.70 -0.10 -6.77
C TYR A 42 7.16 -0.59 -6.84
N TYR A 43 7.39 -1.89 -6.65
CA TYR A 43 8.75 -2.44 -6.73
C TYR A 43 9.32 -2.31 -8.13
N LEU A 44 8.53 -2.58 -9.17
CA LEU A 44 8.99 -2.39 -10.54
C LEU A 44 9.38 -0.94 -10.80
N PHE A 45 8.53 0.01 -10.41
CA PHE A 45 8.79 1.44 -10.57
C PHE A 45 10.09 1.86 -9.85
N MET A 46 10.25 1.50 -8.58
CA MET A 46 11.43 1.85 -7.80
C MET A 46 12.70 1.15 -8.32
N ALA A 47 12.59 -0.10 -8.77
CA ALA A 47 13.70 -0.83 -9.38
C ALA A 47 14.17 -0.17 -10.68
N VAL A 48 13.24 0.29 -11.53
CA VAL A 48 13.58 1.02 -12.76
C VAL A 48 14.30 2.34 -12.44
N LEU A 49 13.84 3.10 -11.45
CA LEU A 49 14.52 4.34 -11.03
C LEU A 49 15.94 4.06 -10.51
N ALA A 50 16.11 3.05 -9.67
CA ALA A 50 17.44 2.64 -9.20
C ALA A 50 18.34 2.15 -10.34
N LEU A 51 17.77 1.43 -11.32
CA LEU A 51 18.51 0.96 -12.49
C LEU A 51 18.99 2.13 -13.35
N ILE A 52 18.16 3.15 -13.60
CA ILE A 52 18.55 4.35 -14.35
C ILE A 52 19.73 5.06 -13.69
N LEU A 53 19.77 5.10 -12.35
CA LEU A 53 20.86 5.72 -11.59
C LEU A 53 22.16 4.89 -11.66
N LEU A 54 22.08 3.57 -11.47
CA LEU A 54 23.26 2.71 -11.29
C LEU A 54 23.81 2.11 -12.60
N LEU A 55 22.95 1.91 -13.61
CA LEU A 55 23.33 1.22 -14.85
C LEU A 55 24.43 1.96 -15.65
N PRO A 56 24.39 3.30 -15.84
CA PRO A 56 25.44 4.01 -16.57
C PRO A 56 26.81 3.82 -15.91
N VAL A 57 26.86 3.94 -14.58
CA VAL A 57 28.07 3.75 -13.79
C VAL A 57 28.58 2.32 -13.91
N TYR A 58 27.69 1.34 -13.82
CA TYR A 58 28.04 -0.08 -13.99
C TYR A 58 28.64 -0.35 -15.37
N LEU A 59 28.06 0.21 -16.45
CA LEU A 59 28.55 0.01 -17.81
C LEU A 59 29.91 0.66 -18.04
N GLN A 60 30.13 1.85 -17.48
CA GLN A 60 31.39 2.59 -17.63
C GLN A 60 32.53 2.00 -16.78
N SER A 61 32.24 1.64 -15.54
CA SER A 61 33.26 1.26 -14.54
C SER A 61 33.40 -0.27 -14.37
N ARG A 62 32.39 -1.05 -14.80
CA ARG A 62 32.26 -2.50 -14.60
C ARG A 62 32.44 -2.93 -13.13
N ARG A 63 32.15 -2.03 -12.18
CA ARG A 63 32.25 -2.30 -10.74
C ARG A 63 31.10 -3.21 -10.30
N LYS A 64 31.42 -4.36 -9.72
CA LYS A 64 30.40 -5.27 -9.12
C LYS A 64 29.66 -4.64 -7.93
N GLN A 65 30.18 -3.55 -7.37
CA GLN A 65 29.56 -2.82 -6.26
C GLN A 65 28.16 -2.29 -6.64
N GLU A 66 27.96 -1.85 -7.89
CA GLU A 66 26.64 -1.35 -8.34
C GLU A 66 25.55 -2.41 -8.27
N LEU A 67 25.91 -3.67 -8.57
CA LEU A 67 24.98 -4.80 -8.46
C LEU A 67 24.59 -5.03 -7.00
N TRP A 68 25.56 -4.95 -6.08
CA TRP A 68 25.29 -5.08 -4.65
C TRP A 68 24.46 -3.92 -4.10
N LEU A 69 24.71 -2.69 -4.53
CA LEU A 69 23.90 -1.52 -4.19
C LEU A 69 22.47 -1.67 -4.69
N PHE A 70 22.30 -2.09 -5.95
CA PHE A 70 20.99 -2.35 -6.53
C PHE A 70 20.23 -3.43 -5.76
N ILE A 71 20.87 -4.57 -5.48
CA ILE A 71 20.23 -5.65 -4.71
C ILE A 71 19.88 -5.19 -3.29
N GLY A 72 20.82 -4.54 -2.59
CA GLY A 72 20.60 -4.05 -1.24
C GLY A 72 19.46 -3.04 -1.16
N PHE A 73 19.36 -2.13 -2.14
CA PHE A 73 18.28 -1.17 -2.26
C PHE A 73 16.91 -1.85 -2.50
N ASN A 74 16.85 -2.83 -3.40
CA ASN A 74 15.58 -3.54 -3.64
C ASN A 74 15.16 -4.37 -2.42
N LEU A 75 16.12 -4.97 -1.70
CA LEU A 75 15.84 -5.68 -0.44
C LEU A 75 15.34 -4.73 0.65
N SER A 76 15.90 -3.53 0.77
CA SER A 76 15.42 -2.54 1.75
C SER A 76 14.00 -2.06 1.42
N LEU A 77 13.65 -1.89 0.15
CA LEU A 77 12.27 -1.60 -0.26
C LEU A 77 11.33 -2.78 0.01
N LEU A 78 11.77 -4.02 -0.22
CA LEU A 78 10.99 -5.22 0.09
C LEU A 78 10.69 -5.32 1.58
N ALA A 79 11.62 -4.91 2.44
CA ALA A 79 11.39 -4.87 3.88
C ALA A 79 10.19 -3.98 4.24
N LEU A 80 9.90 -2.92 3.46
CA LEU A 80 8.73 -2.08 3.69
C LEU A 80 7.41 -2.85 3.58
N TYR A 81 7.33 -3.94 2.80
CA TYR A 81 6.13 -4.79 2.75
C TYR A 81 5.68 -5.25 4.14
N PHE A 82 6.64 -5.58 5.00
CA PHE A 82 6.41 -6.15 6.32
C PHE A 82 6.27 -5.09 7.42
N VAL A 83 6.68 -3.85 7.15
CA VAL A 83 6.69 -2.78 8.15
C VAL A 83 5.40 -1.97 8.06
N THR A 84 4.66 -1.91 9.16
CA THR A 84 3.46 -1.07 9.27
C THR A 84 3.85 0.35 9.70
N LEU A 85 3.99 1.26 8.73
CA LEU A 85 4.41 2.65 8.99
C LEU A 85 3.25 3.55 9.42
N SER A 86 2.08 3.35 8.83
CA SER A 86 0.84 4.14 9.02
C SER A 86 -0.37 3.20 9.13
N PRO A 87 -1.52 3.67 9.63
CA PRO A 87 -2.76 2.89 9.66
C PRO A 87 -3.35 2.64 8.26
N VAL A 88 -2.91 3.38 7.23
CA VAL A 88 -3.32 3.20 5.82
C VAL A 88 -3.02 1.79 5.35
N LYS A 89 -1.78 1.31 5.52
CA LYS A 89 -1.39 -0.03 5.06
C LYS A 89 -2.24 -1.18 5.63
N PRO A 90 -2.46 -1.31 6.96
CA PRO A 90 -3.31 -2.35 7.49
C PRO A 90 -4.78 -2.17 7.06
N PHE A 91 -5.22 -0.94 6.79
CA PHE A 91 -6.55 -0.67 6.25
C PHE A 91 -6.72 -1.11 4.79
N THR A 92 -5.75 -0.80 3.93
CA THR A 92 -5.69 -1.32 2.56
C THR A 92 -5.58 -2.84 2.55
N GLN A 93 -4.80 -3.44 3.48
CA GLN A 93 -4.73 -4.90 3.62
C GLN A 93 -6.08 -5.49 4.05
N PHE A 94 -6.78 -4.85 5.00
CA PHE A 94 -8.14 -5.26 5.37
C PHE A 94 -9.05 -5.28 4.16
N TYR A 95 -9.06 -4.22 3.35
CA TYR A 95 -9.79 -4.19 2.08
C TYR A 95 -9.40 -5.37 1.18
N LEU A 96 -8.12 -5.56 0.90
CA LEU A 96 -7.64 -6.64 0.01
C LEU A 96 -7.93 -8.05 0.51
N ASP A 97 -8.13 -8.23 1.82
CA ASP A 97 -8.44 -9.52 2.44
C ASP A 97 -9.94 -9.90 2.30
N ILE A 98 -10.83 -8.93 2.05
CA ILE A 98 -12.26 -9.16 1.87
C ILE A 98 -12.50 -9.88 0.54
N LYS A 99 -13.37 -10.89 0.57
CA LYS A 99 -13.76 -11.66 -0.62
C LYS A 99 -15.27 -11.77 -0.69
N HIS A 100 -15.76 -11.94 -1.90
CA HIS A 100 -17.14 -12.32 -2.16
C HIS A 100 -17.53 -13.58 -1.37
N GLY A 101 -18.77 -13.61 -0.87
CA GLY A 101 -19.31 -14.69 -0.06
C GLY A 101 -18.94 -14.64 1.43
N MET A 102 -18.07 -13.72 1.87
CA MET A 102 -17.78 -13.56 3.30
C MET A 102 -19.01 -13.05 4.05
N THR A 103 -19.21 -13.53 5.27
CA THR A 103 -20.24 -13.02 6.18
C THR A 103 -19.79 -11.73 6.88
N ILE A 104 -20.74 -10.97 7.44
CA ILE A 104 -20.44 -9.79 8.26
C ILE A 104 -19.46 -10.13 9.41
N GLN A 105 -19.62 -11.29 10.05
CA GLN A 105 -18.74 -11.73 11.14
C GLN A 105 -17.32 -12.00 10.65
N GLU A 106 -17.16 -12.60 9.47
CA GLU A 106 -15.86 -12.84 8.85
C GLU A 106 -15.17 -11.52 8.47
N VAL A 107 -15.91 -10.57 7.88
CA VAL A 107 -15.39 -9.24 7.56
C VAL A 107 -14.92 -8.52 8.84
N GLN A 108 -15.74 -8.54 9.89
CA GLN A 108 -15.34 -7.95 11.18
C GLN A 108 -14.12 -8.65 11.80
N SER A 109 -14.01 -9.97 11.64
CA SER A 109 -12.84 -10.73 12.07
C SER A 109 -11.58 -10.29 11.32
N ARG A 110 -11.66 -10.05 10.00
CA ARG A 110 -10.54 -9.49 9.21
C ARG A 110 -10.14 -8.10 9.68
N LEU A 111 -11.10 -7.23 9.99
CA LEU A 111 -10.80 -5.92 10.55
C LEU A 111 -10.04 -6.06 11.88
N ASN A 112 -10.55 -6.90 12.79
CA ASN A 112 -9.94 -7.12 14.10
C ASN A 112 -8.53 -7.77 14.02
N GLN A 113 -8.24 -8.54 12.98
CA GLN A 113 -6.89 -9.09 12.73
C GLN A 113 -5.88 -7.98 12.39
N ARG A 114 -6.31 -6.96 11.63
CA ARG A 114 -5.46 -5.84 11.21
C ARG A 114 -5.41 -4.72 12.25
N PHE A 115 -6.51 -4.50 12.96
CA PHE A 115 -6.70 -3.51 14.02
C PHE A 115 -7.21 -4.19 15.29
N PRO A 116 -6.35 -4.89 16.06
CA PRO A 116 -6.77 -5.49 17.32
C PRO A 116 -7.11 -4.42 18.36
N LYS A 117 -8.04 -4.72 19.28
CA LYS A 117 -8.34 -3.82 20.40
C LYS A 117 -7.09 -3.61 21.25
N GLY A 118 -6.74 -2.34 21.51
CA GLY A 118 -5.50 -1.97 22.21
C GLY A 118 -4.23 -2.16 21.37
N GLY A 119 -4.37 -2.36 20.06
CA GLY A 119 -3.25 -2.39 19.11
C GLY A 119 -2.59 -1.02 18.92
N ARG A 120 -1.60 -0.98 18.03
CA ARG A 120 -0.83 0.25 17.74
C ARG A 120 -1.69 1.37 17.14
N PHE A 121 -2.70 1.01 16.35
CA PHE A 121 -3.60 1.96 15.70
C PHE A 121 -5.02 1.78 16.26
N PRO A 122 -5.79 2.88 16.38
CA PRO A 122 -7.19 2.80 16.76
C PRO A 122 -7.98 1.97 15.74
N GLN A 123 -9.06 1.34 16.20
CA GLN A 123 -9.96 0.63 15.29
C GLN A 123 -10.70 1.63 14.41
N PRO A 124 -10.79 1.39 13.08
CA PRO A 124 -11.66 2.14 12.21
C PRO A 124 -13.12 2.12 12.71
N GLU A 125 -13.83 3.23 12.54
CA GLU A 125 -15.25 3.29 12.86
C GLU A 125 -16.03 2.46 11.84
N SER A 126 -17.02 1.68 12.29
CA SER A 126 -17.91 0.94 11.41
C SER A 126 -19.33 1.46 11.53
N GLN A 127 -19.94 1.87 10.40
CA GLN A 127 -21.30 2.37 10.33
C GLN A 127 -22.11 1.48 9.39
N LEU A 128 -23.21 0.92 9.92
CA LEU A 128 -24.16 0.16 9.11
C LEU A 128 -25.14 1.16 8.47
N LEU A 129 -25.14 1.19 7.15
CA LEU A 129 -26.06 1.98 6.37
C LEU A 129 -27.17 1.05 5.88
N ASP A 130 -28.29 1.07 6.60
CA ASP A 130 -29.55 0.54 6.12
C ASP A 130 -30.11 1.52 5.10
N GLU A 131 -29.69 1.39 3.84
CA GLU A 131 -30.29 2.15 2.76
C GLU A 131 -31.69 1.60 2.46
N HIS A 132 -32.68 2.03 3.25
CA HIS A 132 -34.10 1.97 2.91
C HIS A 132 -34.48 2.84 1.68
N GLN A 133 -33.50 3.25 0.87
CA GLN A 133 -33.72 3.98 -0.36
C GLN A 133 -33.50 3.00 -1.52
N GLY A 134 -34.54 2.74 -2.31
CA GLY A 134 -34.56 1.85 -3.49
C GLY A 134 -33.66 2.27 -4.66
N VAL A 135 -32.47 2.79 -4.36
CA VAL A 135 -31.44 3.24 -5.28
C VAL A 135 -30.58 2.06 -5.74
N LEU A 136 -30.33 1.07 -4.86
CA LEU A 136 -29.52 -0.11 -5.19
C LEU A 136 -30.26 -1.13 -6.07
N GLU A 137 -31.59 -1.20 -6.00
CA GLU A 137 -32.41 -2.16 -6.76
C GLU A 137 -32.31 -1.99 -8.29
N ASN A 138 -32.01 -0.76 -8.75
CA ASN A 138 -31.85 -0.45 -10.17
C ASN A 138 -30.40 -0.49 -10.65
N ILE A 139 -29.44 -0.90 -9.80
CA ILE A 139 -28.04 -0.99 -10.19
C ILE A 139 -27.83 -2.27 -10.98
N ASN A 140 -27.27 -2.15 -12.19
CA ASN A 140 -26.72 -3.29 -12.89
C ASN A 140 -25.44 -3.75 -12.17
N PRO A 141 -25.45 -4.90 -11.47
CA PRO A 141 -24.30 -5.30 -10.66
C PRO A 141 -23.05 -5.51 -11.52
N LYS A 142 -23.21 -5.92 -12.79
CA LYS A 142 -22.10 -6.10 -13.73
C LYS A 142 -21.36 -4.80 -14.07
N GLU A 143 -22.06 -3.67 -14.09
CA GLU A 143 -21.46 -2.36 -14.42
C GLU A 143 -20.62 -1.81 -13.28
N LYS A 144 -20.93 -2.20 -12.04
CA LYS A 144 -20.22 -1.77 -10.82
C LYS A 144 -19.27 -2.83 -10.26
N GLY A 145 -19.15 -3.98 -10.92
CA GLY A 145 -18.31 -5.09 -10.46
C GLY A 145 -18.87 -5.85 -9.25
N PHE A 146 -20.15 -5.65 -8.93
CA PHE A 146 -20.86 -6.42 -7.92
C PHE A 146 -21.32 -7.76 -8.47
N LEU A 147 -21.38 -8.79 -7.61
CA LEU A 147 -21.93 -10.09 -7.99
C LEU A 147 -23.46 -10.13 -7.97
N ALA A 148 -24.08 -9.27 -7.15
CA ALA A 148 -25.51 -9.14 -7.07
C ALA A 148 -25.88 -7.74 -6.53
N VAL A 149 -27.15 -7.36 -6.71
CA VAL A 149 -27.72 -6.16 -6.09
C VAL A 149 -27.66 -6.30 -4.56
N PRO A 150 -26.92 -5.43 -3.86
CA PRO A 150 -26.82 -5.47 -2.41
C PRO A 150 -28.09 -4.93 -1.74
N ASN A 151 -28.35 -5.38 -0.50
CA ASN A 151 -29.43 -4.90 0.36
C ASN A 151 -28.93 -4.26 1.66
N GLN A 152 -27.62 -4.33 1.94
CA GLN A 152 -26.98 -3.73 3.11
C GLN A 152 -25.59 -3.22 2.74
N CYS A 153 -25.15 -2.14 3.38
CA CYS A 153 -23.79 -1.61 3.26
C CYS A 153 -23.19 -1.38 4.65
N LEU A 154 -21.95 -1.82 4.84
CA LEU A 154 -21.13 -1.48 6.00
C LEU A 154 -19.97 -0.61 5.54
N ASN A 155 -19.91 0.58 6.10
CA ASN A 155 -18.81 1.50 5.87
C ASN A 155 -17.82 1.38 7.02
N TYR A 156 -16.55 1.23 6.67
CA TYR A 156 -15.43 1.32 7.60
C TYR A 156 -14.66 2.59 7.30
N ILE A 157 -14.40 3.41 8.31
CA ILE A 157 -13.79 4.73 8.15
C ILE A 157 -12.50 4.77 8.97
N LEU A 158 -11.38 4.98 8.28
CA LEU A 158 -10.07 5.11 8.87
C LEU A 158 -9.90 6.51 9.47
N ASP A 159 -10.15 6.62 10.78
CA ASP A 159 -9.91 7.77 11.66
C ASP A 159 -10.35 9.16 11.15
N LEU A 160 -11.51 9.63 11.61
CA LEU A 160 -12.06 10.95 11.28
C LEU A 160 -11.35 12.12 12.01
N ASN A 161 -10.57 11.85 13.06
CA ASN A 161 -10.09 12.86 14.02
C ASN A 161 -8.57 13.03 14.03
N ASP A 162 -7.79 12.08 13.53
CA ASP A 162 -6.35 12.26 13.33
C ASP A 162 -6.13 13.03 12.02
N GLY A 163 -6.12 14.37 12.09
CA GLY A 163 -5.90 15.26 10.94
C GLY A 163 -4.58 15.07 10.16
N ARG A 164 -3.80 14.02 10.47
CA ARG A 164 -2.66 13.50 9.69
C ARG A 164 -3.08 12.53 8.59
N TYR A 165 -4.24 11.88 8.75
CA TYR A 165 -4.84 10.95 7.81
C TYR A 165 -6.21 11.50 7.45
N ASN A 166 -6.39 11.94 6.22
CA ASN A 166 -7.74 12.20 5.73
C ASN A 166 -8.47 10.85 5.67
N ALA A 167 -9.77 10.86 5.95
CA ALA A 167 -10.51 9.64 6.22
C ALA A 167 -10.63 8.75 4.98
N GLU A 168 -9.91 7.63 4.96
CA GLU A 168 -10.11 6.58 3.95
C GLU A 168 -11.34 5.74 4.29
N VAL A 169 -12.10 5.33 3.28
CA VAL A 169 -13.34 4.58 3.48
C VAL A 169 -13.32 3.26 2.72
N VAL A 170 -13.74 2.19 3.40
CA VAL A 170 -14.05 0.90 2.79
C VAL A 170 -15.53 0.65 2.91
N ASN A 171 -16.23 0.60 1.78
CA ASN A 171 -17.63 0.19 1.71
C ASN A 171 -17.68 -1.30 1.39
N VAL A 172 -18.42 -2.05 2.20
CA VAL A 172 -18.65 -3.48 1.99
C VAL A 172 -20.13 -3.70 1.79
N TYR A 173 -20.48 -4.23 0.63
CA TYR A 173 -21.86 -4.41 0.19
C TYR A 173 -22.28 -5.86 0.37
N PHE A 174 -23.42 -6.08 1.00
CA PHE A 174 -23.94 -7.41 1.33
C PHE A 174 -25.27 -7.70 0.64
N LYS A 175 -25.50 -8.99 0.35
CA LYS A 175 -26.80 -9.55 -0.01
C LYS A 175 -27.03 -10.81 0.79
N ASN A 176 -28.17 -10.91 1.46
CA ASN A 176 -28.50 -12.09 2.30
C ASN A 176 -27.41 -12.41 3.35
N GLY A 177 -26.71 -11.40 3.87
CA GLY A 177 -25.64 -11.57 4.85
C GLY A 177 -24.26 -11.91 4.30
N GLU A 178 -24.09 -12.00 2.98
CA GLU A 178 -22.82 -12.30 2.31
C GLU A 178 -22.32 -11.13 1.46
N VAL A 179 -21.00 -10.94 1.40
CA VAL A 179 -20.35 -9.90 0.58
C VAL A 179 -20.60 -10.16 -0.90
N VAL A 180 -21.17 -9.17 -1.58
CA VAL A 180 -21.39 -9.15 -3.03
C VAL A 180 -20.60 -8.06 -3.74
N GLY A 181 -19.97 -7.16 -2.98
CA GLY A 181 -19.21 -6.05 -3.51
C GLY A 181 -18.38 -5.36 -2.44
N MET A 182 -17.37 -4.63 -2.90
CA MET A 182 -16.48 -3.85 -2.06
C MET A 182 -15.95 -2.66 -2.84
N GLU A 183 -15.78 -1.53 -2.16
CA GLU A 183 -15.26 -0.31 -2.75
C GLU A 183 -14.31 0.35 -1.76
N TYR A 184 -13.18 0.83 -2.28
CA TYR A 184 -12.18 1.56 -1.51
C TYR A 184 -12.12 2.99 -2.03
N LEU A 185 -12.39 3.94 -1.13
CA LEU A 185 -12.37 5.37 -1.39
C LEU A 185 -11.14 5.94 -0.67
N PRO A 186 -10.02 6.13 -1.38
CA PRO A 186 -8.90 6.89 -0.84
C PRO A 186 -9.29 8.36 -0.71
N ASP A 187 -8.61 9.07 0.18
CA ASP A 187 -8.57 10.52 0.14
C ASP A 187 -7.79 11.05 -1.09
#